data_AF-A0A150J325-F1
#
_entry.id   AF-A0A150J325-F1
#
_cell.length_a   1.000
_cell.length_b   1.000
_cell.length_c   1.000
_cell.angle_alpha   90.00
_cell.angle_beta   90.00
_cell.angle_gamma   90.00
#
_symmetry.space_group_name_H-M   'P 1'
#
loop_
_entity.id
_entity.type
_entity.pdbx_description
1 polymer ?
#
loop_
_entity_poly.entity_id
_entity_poly.type
_entity_poly.pdbx_seq_one_letter_code
_entity_poly.pdbx_strand_id
1 'polypeptide(L)' 'MEYQDLLKIIKDINRDIGRPEYDEVLSTVLALVMTYPLKDDRSSCQDKIEHLILQKFGGK' A
#
# COMPACT_ATOMS: atom_id res chain seq x y z
N MET A 1 7.79 -2.14 -15.05
CA MET A 1 7.66 -3.21 -14.04
C MET A 1 6.18 -3.40 -13.82
N GLU A 2 5.66 -4.62 -13.97
CA GLU A 2 4.23 -4.90 -13.90
C GLU A 2 3.74 -4.85 -12.44
N TYR A 3 2.45 -4.56 -12.23
CA TYR A 3 1.84 -4.51 -10.89
C TYR A 3 2.09 -5.79 -10.08
N GLN A 4 2.01 -6.96 -10.74
CA GLN A 4 2.19 -8.26 -10.10
C GLN A 4 3.62 -8.50 -9.63
N ASP A 5 4.62 -8.00 -10.36
CA ASP A 5 6.03 -8.12 -9.98
C ASP A 5 6.31 -7.31 -8.71
N LEU A 6 5.83 -6.06 -8.68
CA LEU A 6 5.94 -5.18 -7.52
C LEU A 6 5.20 -5.75 -6.30
N LEU A 7 4.01 -6.29 -6.51
CA LEU A 7 3.21 -6.87 -5.44
C LEU A 7 3.91 -8.08 -4.82
N LYS A 8 4.51 -8.94 -5.65
CA LYS A 8 5.28 -10.09 -5.17
C LYS A 8 6.47 -9.65 -4.32
N ILE A 9 7.26 -8.69 -4.82
CA ILE A 9 8.43 -8.16 -4.09
C ILE A 9 8.02 -7.61 -2.72
N ILE A 10 6.96 -6.80 -2.66
CA ILE A 10 6.49 -6.19 -1.42
C ILE A 10 6.01 -7.24 -0.42
N LYS A 11 5.30 -8.28 -0.88
CA LYS A 11 4.84 -9.38 -0.01
C LYS A 11 5.99 -10.25 0.50
N ASP A 12 6.99 -10.52 -0.34
CA ASP A 12 8.16 -11.28 0.09
C ASP A 12 8.92 -10.51 1.19
N ILE A 13 9.14 -9.19 1.01
CA ILE A 13 9.71 -8.32 2.05
C ILE A 13 8.86 -8.33 3.34
N ASN A 14 7.54 -8.24 3.20
CA ASN A 14 6.62 -8.21 4.34
C ASN A 14 6.60 -9.53 5.15
N ARG A 15 6.80 -10.66 4.46
CA ARG A 15 6.95 -11.97 5.10
C ARG A 15 8.29 -12.11 5.81
N ASP A 16 9.37 -11.59 5.21
CA ASP A 16 10.71 -11.62 5.82
C ASP A 16 10.75 -10.85 7.15
N ILE A 17 9.98 -9.77 7.28
CA ILE A 17 9.83 -9.02 8.54
C ILE A 17 8.80 -9.63 9.51
N GLY A 18 8.20 -10.78 9.15
CA GLY A 18 7.26 -11.52 10.00
C GLY A 18 5.90 -10.84 10.17
N ARG A 19 5.43 -10.09 9.17
CA ARG A 19 4.17 -9.34 9.22
C ARG A 19 3.15 -9.70 8.13
N PRO A 20 2.87 -10.99 7.85
CA PRO A 20 1.96 -11.39 6.76
C PRO A 20 0.56 -10.78 6.86
N GLU A 21 0.13 -10.36 8.05
CA GLU A 21 -1.14 -9.64 8.28
C GLU A 21 -1.23 -8.29 7.52
N TYR A 22 -0.10 -7.73 7.08
CA TYR A 22 -0.07 -6.48 6.30
C TYR A 22 -0.19 -6.69 4.79
N ASP A 23 -0.20 -7.94 4.29
CA ASP A 23 -0.26 -8.23 2.84
C ASP A 23 -1.46 -7.56 2.15
N GLU A 24 -2.63 -7.54 2.80
CA GLU A 24 -3.85 -6.90 2.27
C GLU A 24 -3.69 -5.37 2.16
N VAL A 25 -3.15 -4.75 3.21
CA VAL A 25 -2.93 -3.30 3.27
C VAL A 25 -1.89 -2.90 2.23
N LEU A 26 -0.78 -3.62 2.13
CA LEU A 26 0.27 -3.36 1.15
C LEU A 26 -0.21 -3.53 -0.29
N SER A 27 -1.08 -4.51 -0.55
CA SER A 27 -1.70 -4.69 -1.88
C SER A 27 -2.53 -3.46 -2.27
N THR A 28 -3.27 -2.90 -1.31
CA THR A 28 -4.12 -1.73 -1.49
C THR A 28 -3.29 -0.45 -1.65
N VAL A 29 -2.23 -0.28 -0.86
CA VAL A 29 -1.29 0.84 -0.99
C VAL A 29 -0.63 0.84 -2.37
N LEU A 30 -0.14 -0.30 -2.85
CA LEU A 30 0.47 -0.40 -4.17
C LEU A 30 -0.53 -0.06 -5.28
N ALA A 31 -1.78 -0.52 -5.18
CA ALA A 31 -2.82 -0.21 -6.16
C ALA A 31 -3.09 1.31 -6.22
N LEU A 32 -3.15 1.99 -5.08
CA LEU A 32 -3.29 3.45 -5.03
C LEU A 32 -2.09 4.15 -5.69
N VAL A 33 -0.86 3.79 -5.34
CA VAL A 33 0.36 4.40 -5.92
C VAL A 33 0.39 4.24 -7.45
N MET A 34 -0.01 3.09 -7.96
CA MET A 34 -0.05 2.83 -9.41
C MET A 34 -1.20 3.57 -10.11
N THR A 35 -2.28 3.89 -9.40
CA THR A 35 -3.45 4.61 -9.93
C THR A 35 -3.21 6.12 -10.02
N TYR A 36 -2.36 6.68 -9.15
CA TYR A 36 -2.11 8.12 -9.04
C TYR A 36 -0.64 8.48 -9.36
N PRO A 37 -0.16 8.31 -10.61
CA PRO A 37 1.25 8.46 -10.96
C PRO A 37 1.74 9.92 -11.02
N LEU A 38 0.84 10.88 -11.20
CA LEU A 38 1.15 12.30 -11.43
C LEU A 38 1.28 13.11 -10.14
N LYS A 39 2.04 14.21 -10.18
CA LYS A 39 2.39 15.02 -9.01
C LYS A 39 1.17 15.60 -8.28
N ASP A 40 0.15 16.05 -9.02
CA ASP A 40 -1.05 16.67 -8.45
C ASP A 40 -1.95 15.62 -7.77
N ASP A 41 -1.90 14.39 -8.25
CA ASP A 41 -2.63 13.25 -7.71
C ASP A 41 -1.95 12.62 -6.48
N ARG A 42 -0.68 12.93 -6.23
CA ARG A 42 0.10 12.38 -5.11
C ARG A 42 -0.46 12.79 -3.75
N SER A 43 -0.89 14.03 -3.58
CA SER A 43 -1.49 14.48 -2.32
C SER A 43 -2.78 13.71 -2.04
N SER A 44 -3.64 13.54 -3.05
CA SER A 44 -4.86 12.72 -2.89
C SER A 44 -4.55 11.25 -2.62
N CYS A 45 -3.50 10.71 -3.25
CA CYS A 45 -3.02 9.35 -2.98
C CYS A 45 -2.53 9.20 -1.54
N GLN A 46 -1.78 10.18 -1.02
CA GLN A 46 -1.29 10.19 0.37
C GLN A 46 -2.46 10.22 1.35
N ASP A 47 -3.42 11.12 1.18
CA ASP A 47 -4.60 11.20 2.03
C ASP A 47 -5.35 9.85 2.09
N LYS A 48 -5.52 9.20 0.94
CA LYS A 48 -6.19 7.88 0.85
C LYS A 48 -5.40 6.79 1.58
N ILE A 49 -4.07 6.79 1.48
CA ILE A 49 -3.21 5.84 2.19
C ILE A 49 -3.28 6.08 3.70
N GLU A 50 -3.23 7.34 4.14
CA GLU A 50 -3.36 7.70 5.56
C GLU A 50 -4.72 7.26 6.13
N HIS A 51 -5.81 7.53 5.41
CA HIS A 51 -7.14 7.07 5.79
C HIS A 51 -7.22 5.54 5.90
N LEU A 52 -6.64 4.80 4.95
CA LEU A 52 -6.58 3.33 5.00
C LEU A 52 -5.84 2.82 6.25
N ILE A 53 -4.68 3.40 6.54
CA ILE A 53 -3.86 3.02 7.70
C ILE A 53 -4.61 3.33 9.01
N LEU A 54 -5.22 4.51 9.12
CA LEU A 54 -6.02 4.89 10.27
C LEU A 54 -7.23 3.97 10.49
N GLN A 55 -7.91 3.56 9.41
CA GLN A 55 -9.03 2.61 9.53
C GLN A 55 -8.60 1.21 9.99
N LYS A 56 -7.45 0.71 9.50
CA LYS A 56 -6.98 -0.65 9.82
C LYS A 56 -6.24 -0.73 11.16
N PHE A 57 -5.53 0.33 11.57
CA PHE A 57 -4.63 0.30 12.74
C PHE A 57 -4.83 1.44 13.75
N GLY A 58 -5.51 2.52 13.36
CA GLY A 58 -5.70 3.72 14.19
C GLY A 58 -6.93 3.69 15.10
N GLY A 59 -7.44 2.49 15.42
CA GLY A 59 -8.66 2.31 16.22
C GLY A 59 -8.63 3.15 17.51
N LYS A 60 -9.75 3.84 17.78
CA LYS A 60 -10.13 4.20 19.13
C LYS A 60 -10.70 2.98 19.84
#